data_AF-A0A7S1N8M6-F1
#
_entry.id   AF-A0A7S1N8M6-F1
#
_cell.length_a   1.000
_cell.length_b   1.000
_cell.length_c   1.000
_cell.angle_alpha   90.00
_cell.angle_beta   90.00
_cell.angle_gamma   90.00
#
_symmetry.space_group_name_H-M   'P 1'
#
loop_
_entity.id
_entity.type
_entity.pdbx_description
1 polymer ?
#
loop_
_entity_poly.entity_id
_entity_poly.type
_entity_poly.pdbx_seq_one_letter_code
_entity_poly.pdbx_strand_id
1 'polypeptide(L)'
;QTGSGKTYTMEGGAGPEPATPLRGMIPRAVDQVFQVLQTMASQGWEHTVSCQIVQIYNEQVRDLLNGSAEYHAATYRGGPTDRHEIKHDLAGQTIVTGVTEAVVQNTADVYCALATASANRAKGATQCNHWSSRSHSIFSLKVRNVHQSTGQTLLGVLNMIDLAGSERLHSSGSSGDTLRETQCINRSLSCLGDVIHAIANKHPHVPFRNSKLTHLLKDSLAGDAKVLMVVNISPLEEHSAESICSLRFAQTVGSCELGLARRLVP
;
A
#
# COMPACT_ATOMS: atom_id res chain seq x y z
N GLN A 1 -4.33 -15.20 -3.64
CA GLN A 1 -5.51 -15.73 -2.89
C GLN A 1 -5.47 -15.36 -1.41
N THR A 2 -6.60 -15.49 -0.71
CA THR A 2 -6.71 -15.43 0.75
C THR A 2 -5.99 -16.59 1.42
N GLY A 3 -5.44 -16.34 2.61
CA GLY A 3 -4.70 -17.35 3.36
C GLY A 3 -3.32 -17.71 2.82
N SER A 4 -2.87 -17.16 1.68
CA SER A 4 -1.54 -17.47 1.14
C SER A 4 -0.36 -16.79 1.85
N GLY A 5 -0.63 -15.88 2.80
CA GLY A 5 0.40 -15.22 3.60
C GLY A 5 0.78 -13.81 3.15
N LYS A 6 -0.06 -13.08 2.41
CA LYS A 6 0.17 -11.69 1.99
C LYS A 6 0.41 -10.76 3.19
N THR A 7 -0.58 -10.62 4.07
CA THR A 7 -0.47 -9.82 5.30
C THR A 7 0.68 -10.30 6.19
N TYR A 8 0.90 -11.62 6.31
CA TYR A 8 2.03 -12.16 7.07
C TYR A 8 3.39 -11.74 6.48
N THR A 9 3.50 -11.68 5.14
CA THR A 9 4.72 -11.21 4.47
C THR A 9 4.92 -9.71 4.69
N MET A 10 3.85 -8.92 4.62
CA MET A 10 3.91 -7.46 4.76
C MET A 10 4.16 -7.01 6.19
N GLU A 11 3.39 -7.51 7.15
CA GLU A 11 3.39 -7.05 8.55
C GLU A 11 4.14 -8.02 9.46
N GLY A 12 4.00 -9.33 9.23
CA GLY A 12 4.59 -10.38 10.06
C GLY A 12 3.56 -11.22 10.82
N GLY A 13 4.04 -12.05 11.75
CA GLY A 13 3.20 -12.74 12.73
C GLY A 13 2.70 -11.79 13.81
N ALA A 14 1.49 -12.05 14.33
CA ALA A 14 0.92 -11.28 15.44
C ALA A 14 1.81 -11.40 16.68
N GLY A 15 2.46 -10.30 17.06
CA GLY A 15 3.26 -10.20 18.27
C GLY A 15 3.79 -8.77 18.43
N PRO A 16 3.68 -8.15 19.61
CA PRO A 16 4.07 -6.76 19.87
C PRO A 16 5.61 -6.54 19.91
N GLU A 17 6.38 -7.57 19.59
CA GLU A 17 7.82 -7.65 19.88
C GLU A 17 8.64 -7.14 18.68
N PRO A 18 9.35 -6.00 18.81
CA PRO A 18 10.15 -5.40 17.73
C PRO A 18 11.33 -6.26 17.25
N ALA A 19 11.64 -7.35 17.97
CA ALA A 19 12.81 -8.18 17.75
C ALA A 19 12.50 -9.63 17.33
N THR A 20 11.24 -9.95 16.96
CA THR A 20 10.94 -11.32 16.53
C THR A 20 11.49 -11.61 15.13
N PRO A 21 11.94 -12.86 14.86
CA PRO A 21 12.26 -13.29 13.50
C PRO A 21 11.03 -13.26 12.57
N LEU A 22 9.82 -13.13 13.13
CA LEU A 22 8.55 -13.17 12.41
C LEU A 22 8.09 -11.81 11.86
N ARG A 23 8.92 -10.76 11.99
CA ARG A 23 8.62 -9.44 11.40
C ARG A 23 8.52 -9.50 9.88
N GLY A 24 7.50 -8.84 9.32
CA GLY A 24 7.28 -8.73 7.88
C GLY A 24 8.18 -7.69 7.20
N MET A 25 7.88 -7.39 5.93
CA MET A 25 8.66 -6.46 5.12
C MET A 25 8.53 -5.00 5.56
N ILE A 26 7.34 -4.52 5.92
CA ILE A 26 7.11 -3.12 6.34
C ILE A 26 8.03 -2.74 7.50
N PRO A 27 8.01 -3.46 8.65
CA PRO A 27 8.83 -3.06 9.78
C PRO A 27 10.33 -3.13 9.45
N ARG A 28 10.77 -4.11 8.65
CA ARG A 28 12.18 -4.25 8.25
C ARG A 28 12.64 -3.12 7.33
N ALA A 29 11.81 -2.75 6.36
CA ALA A 29 12.10 -1.67 5.43
C ALA A 29 12.19 -0.33 6.17
N VAL A 30 11.29 -0.10 7.13
CA VAL A 30 11.31 1.11 7.97
C VAL A 30 12.58 1.21 8.79
N ASP A 31 13.00 0.13 9.47
CA ASP A 31 14.27 0.10 10.20
C ASP A 31 15.46 0.44 9.29
N GLN A 32 15.50 -0.15 8.10
CA GLN A 32 16.57 0.10 7.14
C GLN A 32 16.57 1.56 6.66
N VAL A 33 15.40 2.16 6.40
CA VAL A 33 15.28 3.58 6.03
C VAL A 33 15.85 4.46 7.13
N PHE A 34 15.45 4.26 8.39
CA PHE A 34 15.96 5.07 9.51
C PHE A 34 17.48 4.91 9.74
N GLN A 35 18.04 3.71 9.55
CA GLN A 35 19.49 3.49 9.59
C GLN A 35 20.23 4.29 8.50
N VAL A 36 19.68 4.32 7.29
CA VAL A 36 20.25 5.12 6.19
C VAL A 36 20.11 6.62 6.49
N LEU A 37 18.96 7.07 7.00
CA LEU A 37 18.74 8.48 7.36
C LEU A 37 19.71 8.95 8.45
N GLN A 38 19.99 8.12 9.45
CA GLN A 38 20.99 8.41 10.47
C GLN A 38 22.39 8.59 9.86
N THR A 39 22.75 7.73 8.89
CA THR A 39 24.01 7.86 8.17
C THR A 39 24.05 9.14 7.34
N MET A 40 22.98 9.48 6.64
CA MET A 40 22.88 10.72 5.85
C MET A 40 22.91 11.98 6.73
N ALA A 41 22.37 11.93 7.95
CA ALA A 41 22.42 13.05 8.89
C ALA A 41 23.86 13.45 9.23
N SER A 42 24.76 12.46 9.40
CA SER A 42 26.20 12.73 9.60
C SER A 42 26.89 13.40 8.41
N GLN A 43 26.25 13.40 7.24
CA GLN A 43 26.72 14.01 6.00
C GLN A 43 26.07 15.37 5.73
N GLY A 44 25.33 15.94 6.68
CA GLY A 44 24.70 17.25 6.55
C GLY A 44 23.29 17.25 5.96
N TRP A 45 22.61 16.10 5.93
CA TRP A 45 21.21 15.99 5.52
C TRP A 45 20.24 16.13 6.71
N GLU A 46 19.28 17.03 6.59
CA GLU A 46 18.14 17.14 7.48
C GLU A 46 16.94 16.42 6.88
N HIS A 47 16.28 15.57 7.66
CA HIS A 47 15.21 14.71 7.17
C HIS A 47 13.88 14.96 7.88
N THR A 48 12.81 15.00 7.10
CA THR A 48 11.42 14.96 7.58
C THR A 48 10.79 13.68 7.05
N VAL A 49 10.26 12.87 7.95
CA VAL A 49 9.63 11.59 7.61
C VAL A 49 8.17 11.62 8.07
N SER A 50 7.28 11.18 7.19
CA SER A 50 5.86 11.03 7.49
C SER A 50 5.33 9.70 6.95
N CYS A 51 4.26 9.20 7.55
CA CYS A 51 3.56 8.04 7.04
C CYS A 51 2.05 8.27 6.95
N GLN A 52 1.43 7.53 6.05
CA GLN A 52 -0.02 7.43 5.92
C GLN A 52 -0.38 5.97 5.71
N ILE A 53 -1.53 5.54 6.24
CA ILE A 53 -2.03 4.19 6.06
C ILE A 53 -3.47 4.28 5.59
N VAL A 54 -3.73 3.84 4.37
CA VAL A 54 -5.05 3.89 3.76
C VAL A 54 -5.55 2.50 3.42
N GLN A 55 -6.86 2.32 3.49
CA GLN A 55 -7.54 1.12 3.07
C GLN A 55 -8.43 1.43 1.87
N ILE A 56 -8.41 0.56 0.87
CA ILE A 56 -9.40 0.56 -0.21
C ILE A 56 -10.34 -0.63 0.01
N TYR A 57 -11.59 -0.32 0.32
CA TYR A 57 -12.64 -1.29 0.57
C TYR A 57 -13.91 -0.86 -0.17
N ASN A 58 -14.46 -1.75 -0.99
CA ASN A 58 -15.66 -1.47 -1.80
C ASN A 58 -15.55 -0.16 -2.63
N GLU A 59 -14.40 0.05 -3.30
CA GLU A 59 -14.08 1.26 -4.07
C GLU A 59 -14.17 2.59 -3.28
N GLN A 60 -14.10 2.51 -1.96
CA GLN A 60 -13.97 3.65 -1.06
C GLN A 60 -12.59 3.63 -0.40
N VAL A 61 -11.97 4.81 -0.36
CA VAL A 61 -10.72 5.03 0.38
C VAL A 61 -11.09 5.38 1.81
N ARG A 62 -10.41 4.77 2.78
CA ARG A 62 -10.55 5.03 4.22
C ARG A 62 -9.18 5.32 4.81
N ASP A 63 -9.10 6.34 5.65
CA ASP A 63 -7.93 6.62 6.47
C ASP A 63 -7.91 5.69 7.69
N LEU A 64 -6.85 4.90 7.84
CA LEU A 64 -6.67 3.97 8.96
C LEU A 64 -6.00 4.61 10.18
N LEU A 65 -5.46 5.82 10.07
CA LEU A 65 -4.88 6.57 11.19
C LEU A 65 -5.87 7.57 11.82
N ASN A 66 -7.00 7.83 11.15
CA ASN A 66 -8.06 8.69 11.67
C ASN A 66 -8.62 8.19 13.01
N GLY A 67 -9.00 9.11 13.90
CA GLY A 67 -9.60 8.79 15.20
C GLY A 67 -8.60 8.52 16.34
N SER A 68 -7.28 8.52 16.09
CA SER A 68 -6.29 8.51 17.17
C SER A 68 -6.16 9.90 17.79
N ALA A 69 -6.29 10.01 19.12
CA ALA A 69 -6.09 11.26 19.85
C ALA A 69 -4.66 11.81 19.71
N GLU A 70 -3.66 10.93 19.50
CA GLU A 70 -2.25 11.32 19.30
C GLU A 70 -2.04 12.01 17.94
N TYR A 71 -2.65 11.51 16.87
CA TYR A 71 -2.47 12.08 15.53
C TYR A 71 -3.41 13.27 15.26
N HIS A 72 -4.49 13.43 16.04
CA HIS A 72 -5.39 14.59 15.98
C HIS A 72 -4.71 15.93 16.26
N ALA A 73 -3.59 15.93 17.00
CA ALA A 73 -2.86 17.14 17.39
C ALA A 73 -1.75 17.55 16.40
N ALA A 74 -1.31 16.65 15.51
CA ALA A 74 -0.11 16.83 14.69
C ALA A 74 -0.36 16.96 13.16
N THR A 75 -1.61 16.91 12.69
CA THR A 75 -1.94 16.88 11.25
C THR A 75 -2.52 18.16 10.66
N TYR A 76 -2.19 18.42 9.40
CA TYR A 76 -2.87 19.37 8.50
C TYR A 76 -4.34 18.94 8.33
N ARG A 77 -5.30 19.74 8.83
CA ARG A 77 -6.73 19.45 8.72
C ARG A 77 -7.20 19.56 7.27
N GLY A 78 -7.39 18.43 6.60
CA GLY A 78 -8.45 18.34 5.59
C GLY A 78 -9.80 18.56 6.28
N GLY A 79 -10.72 19.29 5.65
CA GLY A 79 -12.04 19.57 6.21
C GLY A 79 -12.86 18.30 6.54
N PRO A 80 -14.06 18.46 7.14
CA PRO A 80 -14.88 17.39 7.73
C PRO A 80 -15.61 16.54 6.67
N THR A 81 -14.90 16.07 5.66
CA THR A 81 -15.46 15.18 4.65
C THR A 81 -14.84 13.81 4.80
N ASP A 82 -15.62 12.80 5.18
CA ASP A 82 -15.27 11.37 5.17
C ASP A 82 -14.97 10.83 3.75
N ARG A 83 -14.88 11.72 2.75
CA ARG A 83 -14.67 11.40 1.35
C ARG A 83 -13.24 11.76 0.95
N HIS A 84 -12.39 10.75 0.91
CA HIS A 84 -11.02 10.87 0.41
C HIS A 84 -10.97 10.71 -1.11
N GLU A 85 -10.26 11.60 -1.80
CA GLU A 85 -10.07 11.58 -3.24
C GLU A 85 -8.62 11.30 -3.60
N ILE A 86 -8.41 10.53 -4.68
CA ILE A 86 -7.08 10.29 -5.24
C ILE A 86 -6.86 11.33 -6.34
N LYS A 87 -5.79 12.11 -6.20
CA LYS A 87 -5.35 13.15 -7.14
C LYS A 87 -3.92 12.86 -7.58
N HIS A 88 -3.56 13.40 -8.74
CA HIS A 88 -2.18 13.42 -9.22
C HIS A 88 -1.78 14.87 -9.40
N ASP A 89 -0.63 15.25 -8.87
CA ASP A 89 -0.09 16.59 -9.07
C ASP A 89 0.50 16.76 -10.47
N LEU A 90 1.05 17.96 -10.75
CA LEU A 90 1.69 18.28 -12.02
C LEU A 90 2.96 17.46 -12.28
N ALA A 91 3.61 16.98 -11.23
CA ALA A 91 4.77 16.11 -11.31
C ALA A 91 4.40 14.63 -11.49
N GLY A 92 3.10 14.30 -11.41
CA GLY A 92 2.58 12.93 -11.53
C GLY A 92 2.47 12.19 -10.20
N GLN A 93 2.87 12.79 -9.07
CA GLN A 93 2.82 12.18 -7.76
C GLN A 93 1.38 11.95 -7.33
N THR A 94 1.08 10.73 -6.87
CA THR A 94 -0.24 10.42 -6.30
C THR A 94 -0.40 11.02 -4.90
N ILE A 95 -1.50 11.75 -4.67
CA ILE A 95 -1.90 12.31 -3.38
C ILE A 95 -3.32 11.83 -3.05
N VAL A 96 -3.56 11.46 -1.79
CA VAL A 96 -4.91 11.19 -1.29
C VAL A 96 -5.35 12.37 -0.42
N THR A 97 -6.50 12.96 -0.68
CA THR A 97 -6.95 14.17 0.03
C THR A 97 -7.55 13.84 1.39
N GLY A 98 -7.24 14.67 2.38
CA GLY A 98 -7.88 14.62 3.70
C GLY A 98 -7.55 13.37 4.51
N VAL A 99 -6.50 12.64 4.15
CA VAL A 99 -5.97 11.54 4.98
C VAL A 99 -4.97 12.10 5.98
N THR A 100 -4.91 11.47 7.14
CA THR A 100 -3.95 11.75 8.21
C THR A 100 -2.55 11.40 7.72
N GLU A 101 -1.64 12.37 7.84
CA GLU A 101 -0.21 12.21 7.58
C GLU A 101 0.55 12.36 8.89
N ALA A 102 0.95 11.23 9.48
CA ALA A 102 1.63 11.20 10.77
C ALA A 102 3.12 11.46 10.59
N VAL A 103 3.65 12.49 11.24
CA VAL A 103 5.10 12.71 11.32
C VAL A 103 5.71 11.65 12.23
N VAL A 104 6.78 11.01 11.76
CA VAL A 104 7.47 9.93 12.48
C VAL A 104 8.95 10.27 12.61
N GLN A 105 9.50 10.09 13.81
CA GLN A 105 10.88 10.42 14.14
C GLN A 105 11.75 9.16 14.24
N ASN A 106 11.14 8.02 14.51
CA ASN A 106 11.83 6.75 14.69
C ASN A 106 10.94 5.57 14.28
N THR A 107 11.50 4.37 14.34
CA THR A 107 10.82 3.11 13.97
C THR A 107 9.65 2.79 14.89
N ALA A 108 9.72 3.16 16.17
CA ALA A 108 8.65 2.94 17.14
C ALA A 108 7.39 3.76 16.80
N ASP A 109 7.54 5.00 16.34
CA ASP A 109 6.40 5.83 15.90
C ASP A 109 5.64 5.17 14.74
N VAL A 110 6.38 4.54 13.81
CA VAL A 110 5.77 3.80 12.70
C VAL A 110 5.08 2.54 13.20
N TYR A 111 5.61 1.85 14.22
CA TYR A 111 4.93 0.72 14.85
C TYR A 111 3.64 1.13 15.56
N CYS A 112 3.63 2.27 16.23
CA CYS A 112 2.40 2.83 16.80
C CYS A 112 1.35 3.15 15.72
N ALA A 113 1.78 3.69 14.57
CA ALA A 113 0.89 3.95 13.44
C ALA A 113 0.32 2.65 12.85
N LEU A 114 1.16 1.63 12.64
CA LEU A 114 0.74 0.30 12.18
C LEU A 114 -0.23 -0.38 13.16
N ALA A 115 0.04 -0.30 14.46
CA ALA A 115 -0.83 -0.84 15.50
C ALA A 115 -2.20 -0.14 15.52
N THR A 116 -2.20 1.19 15.39
CA THR A 116 -3.42 2.01 15.26
C THR A 116 -4.22 1.59 14.03
N ALA A 117 -3.56 1.48 12.87
CA ALA A 117 -4.21 1.06 11.63
C ALA A 117 -4.78 -0.35 11.72
N SER A 118 -4.05 -1.28 12.34
CA SER A 118 -4.52 -2.65 12.59
C SER A 118 -5.75 -2.68 13.50
N ALA A 119 -5.73 -1.91 14.60
CA ALA A 119 -6.87 -1.79 15.50
C ALA A 119 -8.11 -1.18 14.81
N ASN A 120 -7.92 -0.13 14.01
CA ASN A 120 -9.00 0.50 13.25
C ASN A 120 -9.54 -0.43 12.15
N ARG A 121 -8.67 -1.20 11.50
CA ARG A 121 -9.06 -2.25 10.55
C ARG A 121 -9.87 -3.34 11.23
N ALA A 122 -9.50 -3.74 12.45
CA ALA A 122 -10.21 -4.74 13.24
C ALA A 122 -11.58 -4.26 13.74
N LYS A 123 -11.74 -2.98 14.13
CA LYS A 123 -13.05 -2.41 14.50
C LYS A 123 -14.07 -2.46 13.35
N GLY A 124 -13.60 -2.39 12.11
CA GLY A 124 -14.45 -2.59 10.93
C GLY A 124 -14.90 -4.05 10.74
N ALA A 125 -14.18 -5.01 11.31
CA ALA A 125 -14.45 -6.44 11.15
C ALA A 125 -15.63 -6.92 12.00
N THR A 126 -16.78 -7.14 11.36
CA THR A 126 -17.87 -7.95 11.91
C THR A 126 -17.53 -9.44 11.83
N GLN A 127 -18.07 -10.26 12.73
CA GLN A 127 -17.75 -11.70 12.90
C GLN A 127 -17.85 -12.56 11.62
N CYS A 128 -18.52 -12.08 10.56
CA CYS A 128 -18.65 -12.78 9.27
C CYS A 128 -17.64 -12.31 8.19
N ASN A 129 -16.87 -11.27 8.45
CA ASN A 129 -15.97 -10.63 7.48
C ASN A 129 -14.54 -10.63 8.03
N HIS A 130 -13.67 -11.49 7.52
CA HIS A 130 -12.23 -11.29 7.66
C HIS A 130 -11.83 -10.13 6.72
N TRP A 131 -11.69 -8.90 7.23
CA TRP A 131 -11.47 -7.72 6.38
C TRP A 131 -10.12 -7.72 5.65
N SER A 132 -9.12 -8.47 6.13
CA SER A 132 -7.81 -8.54 5.50
C SER A 132 -7.83 -9.19 4.12
N SER A 133 -8.71 -10.18 3.90
CA SER A 133 -8.91 -10.78 2.57
C SER A 133 -9.72 -9.90 1.62
N ARG A 134 -10.43 -8.89 2.15
CA ARG A 134 -11.48 -8.17 1.43
C ARG A 134 -11.20 -6.70 1.19
N SER A 135 -10.01 -6.24 1.53
CA SER A 135 -9.58 -4.86 1.35
C SER A 135 -8.11 -4.79 1.00
N HIS A 136 -7.73 -3.78 0.23
CA HIS A 136 -6.33 -3.46 -0.01
C HIS A 136 -5.86 -2.50 1.07
N SER A 137 -4.70 -2.75 1.67
CA SER A 137 -4.05 -1.82 2.59
C SER A 137 -2.79 -1.26 1.92
N ILE A 138 -2.61 0.05 2.04
CA ILE A 138 -1.47 0.75 1.49
C ILE A 138 -0.84 1.56 2.62
N PHE A 139 0.38 1.17 2.99
CA PHE A 139 1.27 1.95 3.83
C PHE A 139 2.18 2.78 2.92
N SER A 140 2.22 4.09 3.12
CA SER A 140 3.18 4.97 2.44
C SER A 140 4.07 5.65 3.47
N LEU A 141 5.38 5.56 3.27
CA LEU A 141 6.39 6.31 4.01
C LEU A 141 6.98 7.36 3.07
N LYS A 142 6.83 8.64 3.41
CA LYS A 142 7.40 9.75 2.66
C LYS A 142 8.63 10.28 3.39
N VAL A 143 9.69 10.52 2.65
CA VAL A 143 10.96 11.02 3.14
C VAL A 143 11.32 12.26 2.35
N ARG A 144 11.49 13.38 3.05
CA ARG A 144 12.05 14.61 2.51
C ARG A 144 13.40 14.85 3.15
N ASN A 145 14.47 14.90 2.35
CA ASN A 145 15.82 15.21 2.81
C ASN A 145 16.26 16.56 2.22
N VAL A 146 16.85 17.43 3.03
CA VAL A 146 17.43 18.71 2.62
C VAL A 146 18.88 18.78 3.07
N HIS A 147 19.81 18.96 2.14
CA HIS A 147 21.22 19.11 2.45
C HIS A 147 21.51 20.54 2.92
N GLN A 148 22.00 20.70 4.14
CA GLN A 148 22.09 22.00 4.81
C GLN A 148 23.02 22.99 4.10
N SER A 149 24.14 22.54 3.53
CA SER A 149 25.08 23.45 2.85
C SER A 149 24.76 23.74 1.38
N THR A 150 24.07 22.84 0.67
CA THR A 150 23.80 22.99 -0.78
C THR A 150 22.36 23.36 -1.07
N GLY A 151 21.45 23.23 -0.10
CA GLY A 151 20.02 23.38 -0.29
C GLY A 151 19.38 22.26 -1.11
N GLN A 152 20.14 21.24 -1.51
CA GLN A 152 19.63 20.15 -2.34
C GLN A 152 18.50 19.42 -1.62
N THR A 153 17.34 19.28 -2.29
CA THR A 153 16.18 18.55 -1.75
C THR A 153 16.02 17.21 -2.44
N LEU A 154 15.72 16.17 -1.67
CA LEU A 154 15.35 14.84 -2.15
C LEU A 154 14.00 14.43 -1.57
N LEU A 155 13.14 13.92 -2.44
CA LEU A 155 11.84 13.39 -2.10
C LEU A 155 11.80 11.92 -2.48
N GLY A 156 11.44 11.07 -1.53
CA GLY A 156 11.25 9.65 -1.74
C GLY A 156 9.94 9.18 -1.13
N VAL A 157 9.26 8.27 -1.81
CA VAL A 157 8.06 7.61 -1.29
C VAL A 157 8.24 6.11 -1.39
N LEU A 158 8.11 5.41 -0.26
CA LEU A 158 8.04 3.96 -0.19
C LEU A 158 6.58 3.56 0.01
N ASN A 159 6.01 2.87 -0.98
CA ASN A 159 4.67 2.29 -0.89
C ASN A 159 4.78 0.79 -0.63
N MET A 160 4.11 0.32 0.42
CA MET A 160 4.02 -1.08 0.81
C MET A 160 2.55 -1.49 0.78
N ILE A 161 2.20 -2.40 -0.12
CA ILE A 161 0.80 -2.69 -0.47
C ILE A 161 0.46 -4.14 -0.11
N ASP A 162 -0.50 -4.33 0.79
CA ASP A 162 -1.14 -5.63 1.06
C ASP A 162 -2.45 -5.71 0.27
N LEU A 163 -2.43 -6.44 -0.84
CA LEU A 163 -3.60 -6.60 -1.70
C LEU A 163 -4.64 -7.55 -1.08
N ALA A 164 -5.90 -7.35 -1.44
CA ALA A 164 -6.98 -8.28 -1.12
C ALA A 164 -6.76 -9.68 -1.73
N GLY A 165 -7.56 -10.65 -1.30
CA GLY A 165 -7.65 -11.98 -1.89
C GLY A 165 -8.01 -11.92 -3.38
N SER A 166 -7.42 -12.83 -4.16
CA SER A 166 -7.63 -12.95 -5.62
C SER A 166 -8.63 -14.03 -5.99
N GLU A 167 -9.18 -14.72 -5.00
CA GLU A 167 -10.01 -15.90 -5.18
C GLU A 167 -11.34 -15.59 -5.87
N ARG A 168 -11.72 -16.48 -6.77
CA ARG A 168 -12.95 -16.33 -7.56
C ARG A 168 -14.18 -16.76 -6.76
N LEU A 169 -15.29 -16.10 -7.05
CA LEU A 169 -16.63 -16.30 -6.46
C LEU A 169 -17.23 -17.72 -6.56
N HIS A 170 -16.59 -18.65 -7.27
CA HIS A 170 -17.18 -19.95 -7.59
C HIS A 170 -17.40 -20.88 -6.38
N SER A 171 -16.89 -20.51 -5.20
CA SER A 171 -16.92 -21.33 -3.98
C SER A 171 -17.66 -20.69 -2.79
N SER A 172 -18.14 -19.45 -2.90
CA SER A 172 -18.88 -18.80 -1.81
C SER A 172 -20.37 -18.77 -2.15
N GLY A 173 -21.18 -19.61 -1.51
CA GLY A 173 -22.66 -19.55 -1.55
C GLY A 173 -23.24 -18.29 -0.89
N SER A 174 -22.57 -17.15 -1.05
CA SER A 174 -22.86 -15.87 -0.43
C SER A 174 -23.93 -15.10 -1.20
N SER A 175 -25.00 -14.71 -0.51
CA SER A 175 -26.11 -13.91 -1.05
C SER A 175 -26.08 -12.48 -0.51
N GLY A 176 -26.63 -11.51 -1.25
CA GLY A 176 -26.79 -10.13 -0.79
C GLY A 176 -25.51 -9.29 -0.82
N ASP A 177 -25.23 -8.55 0.26
CA ASP A 177 -24.13 -7.57 0.31
C ASP A 177 -22.73 -8.21 0.26
N THR A 178 -22.57 -9.45 0.74
CA THR A 178 -21.32 -10.21 0.62
C THR A 178 -20.97 -10.54 -0.84
N LEU A 179 -21.97 -10.76 -1.70
CA LEU A 179 -21.75 -10.95 -3.13
C LEU A 179 -21.26 -9.66 -3.78
N ARG A 180 -21.89 -8.52 -3.47
CA ARG A 180 -21.49 -7.18 -3.97
C ARG A 180 -20.07 -6.83 -3.54
N GLU A 181 -19.75 -7.06 -2.27
CA GLU A 181 -18.42 -6.85 -1.70
C GLU A 181 -17.36 -7.67 -2.46
N THR A 182 -17.60 -8.97 -2.64
CA THR A 182 -16.68 -9.86 -3.34
C THR A 182 -16.53 -9.51 -4.83
N GLN A 183 -17.60 -9.06 -5.49
CA GLN A 183 -17.53 -8.52 -6.85
C GLN A 183 -16.64 -7.27 -6.92
N CYS A 184 -16.74 -6.35 -5.96
CA CYS A 184 -15.91 -5.15 -5.92
C CYS A 184 -14.42 -5.47 -5.69
N ILE A 185 -14.11 -6.41 -4.81
CA ILE A 185 -12.72 -6.87 -4.59
C ILE A 185 -12.14 -7.44 -5.87
N ASN A 186 -12.85 -8.40 -6.48
CA ASN A 186 -12.39 -9.03 -7.72
C ASN A 186 -12.31 -8.03 -8.89
N ARG A 187 -13.20 -7.03 -8.92
CA ARG A 187 -13.12 -5.93 -9.89
C ARG A 187 -11.83 -5.14 -9.74
N SER A 188 -11.46 -4.73 -8.53
CA SER A 188 -10.23 -3.94 -8.32
C SER A 188 -8.95 -4.66 -8.75
N LEU A 189 -8.85 -5.98 -8.49
CA LEU A 189 -7.74 -6.82 -8.95
C LEU A 189 -7.79 -7.10 -10.46
N SER A 190 -8.99 -7.25 -11.04
CA SER A 190 -9.14 -7.37 -12.49
C SER A 190 -8.68 -6.11 -13.20
N CYS A 191 -9.05 -4.92 -12.69
CA CYS A 191 -8.57 -3.65 -13.22
C CYS A 191 -7.04 -3.51 -13.10
N LEU A 192 -6.44 -4.01 -12.01
CA LEU A 192 -4.98 -4.07 -11.90
C LEU A 192 -4.39 -4.98 -12.99
N GLY A 193 -5.02 -6.12 -13.26
CA GLY A 193 -4.73 -6.98 -14.41
C GLY A 193 -4.73 -6.24 -15.73
N ASP A 194 -5.79 -5.48 -16.00
CA ASP A 194 -5.95 -4.70 -17.24
C ASP A 194 -4.86 -3.62 -17.39
N VAL A 195 -4.50 -2.95 -16.28
CA VAL A 195 -3.43 -1.96 -16.26
C VAL A 195 -2.08 -2.59 -16.58
N ILE A 196 -1.73 -3.67 -15.91
CA ILE A 196 -0.46 -4.40 -16.15
C ILE A 196 -0.41 -4.90 -17.60
N HIS A 197 -1.51 -5.48 -18.09
CA HIS A 197 -1.59 -5.95 -19.47
C HIS A 197 -1.41 -4.80 -20.48
N ALA A 198 -2.06 -3.66 -20.26
CA ALA A 198 -1.92 -2.49 -21.11
C ALA A 198 -0.47 -1.94 -21.11
N ILE A 199 0.20 -1.93 -19.95
CA ILE A 199 1.61 -1.54 -19.82
C ILE A 199 2.53 -2.52 -20.56
N ALA A 200 2.37 -3.83 -20.32
CA ALA A 200 3.18 -4.87 -20.95
C ALA A 200 3.09 -4.82 -22.49
N ASN A 201 1.91 -4.54 -23.03
CA ASN A 201 1.67 -4.47 -24.48
C ASN A 201 1.84 -3.05 -25.06
N LYS A 202 2.35 -2.09 -24.27
CA LYS A 202 2.60 -0.70 -24.70
C LYS A 202 1.37 -0.04 -25.33
N HIS A 203 0.19 -0.30 -24.78
CA HIS A 203 -1.04 0.31 -25.26
C HIS A 203 -1.01 1.84 -25.07
N PRO A 204 -1.55 2.64 -26.00
CA PRO A 204 -1.56 4.10 -25.89
C PRO A 204 -2.34 4.62 -24.67
N HIS A 205 -3.35 3.89 -24.22
CA HIS A 205 -4.17 4.23 -23.07
C HIS A 205 -4.11 3.13 -22.01
N VAL A 206 -3.73 3.50 -20.79
CA VAL A 206 -3.69 2.61 -19.62
C VAL A 206 -4.84 2.96 -18.67
N PRO A 207 -5.74 2.01 -18.33
CA PRO A 207 -7.01 2.29 -17.66
C PRO A 207 -6.89 2.48 -16.14
N PHE A 208 -5.98 3.33 -15.67
CA PHE A 208 -5.74 3.56 -14.24
C PHE A 208 -6.98 4.03 -13.47
N ARG A 209 -7.95 4.66 -14.13
CA ARG A 209 -9.17 5.19 -13.49
C ARG A 209 -10.26 4.13 -13.24
N ASN A 210 -10.07 2.89 -13.70
CA ASN A 210 -11.11 1.86 -13.62
C ASN A 210 -11.36 1.35 -12.19
N SER A 211 -10.38 1.50 -11.28
CA SER A 211 -10.56 1.30 -9.84
C SER A 211 -9.78 2.31 -9.01
N LYS A 212 -10.16 2.50 -7.74
CA LYS A 212 -9.39 3.31 -6.78
C LYS A 212 -7.99 2.75 -6.56
N LEU A 213 -7.85 1.42 -6.55
CA LEU A 213 -6.56 0.76 -6.41
C LEU A 213 -5.63 1.16 -7.56
N THR A 214 -6.07 0.98 -8.81
CA THR A 214 -5.23 1.32 -9.96
C THR A 214 -4.97 2.81 -10.03
N HIS A 215 -5.92 3.65 -9.63
CA HIS A 215 -5.73 5.10 -9.64
C HIS A 215 -4.67 5.51 -8.62
N LEU A 216 -4.68 4.91 -7.43
CA LEU A 216 -3.67 5.16 -6.39
C LEU A 216 -2.28 4.70 -6.88
N LEU A 217 -2.20 3.53 -7.50
CA LEU A 217 -0.94 2.93 -7.97
C LEU A 217 -0.38 3.54 -9.26
N LYS A 218 -1.05 4.52 -9.86
CA LYS A 218 -0.62 5.12 -11.13
C LYS A 218 0.81 5.63 -11.07
N ASP A 219 1.18 6.37 -10.04
CA ASP A 219 2.54 6.89 -9.85
C ASP A 219 3.56 5.76 -9.72
N SER A 220 3.21 4.66 -9.05
CA SER A 220 4.10 3.49 -8.93
C SER A 220 4.24 2.68 -10.23
N LEU A 221 3.22 2.66 -11.09
CA LEU A 221 3.19 1.79 -12.29
C LEU A 221 3.42 2.53 -13.61
N ALA A 222 3.31 3.85 -13.64
CA ALA A 222 3.56 4.67 -14.82
C ALA A 222 4.42 5.92 -14.53
N GLY A 223 4.73 6.17 -13.26
CA GLY A 223 5.63 7.24 -12.85
C GLY A 223 7.06 6.75 -12.66
N ASP A 224 7.82 7.56 -11.94
CA ASP A 224 9.22 7.32 -11.66
C ASP A 224 9.36 6.44 -10.40
N ALA A 225 9.25 5.13 -10.59
CA ALA A 225 9.19 4.20 -9.46
C ALA A 225 9.94 2.90 -9.72
N LYS A 226 10.40 2.29 -8.62
CA LYS A 226 10.86 0.91 -8.60
C LYS A 226 9.77 0.05 -7.97
N VAL A 227 9.34 -0.99 -8.69
CA VAL A 227 8.25 -1.86 -8.25
C VAL A 227 8.78 -3.27 -8.04
N LEU A 228 8.47 -3.84 -6.88
CA LEU A 228 8.67 -5.25 -6.56
C LEU A 228 7.31 -5.87 -6.27
N MET A 229 7.00 -6.97 -6.95
CA MET A 229 5.82 -7.79 -6.66
C MET A 229 6.25 -9.06 -5.93
N VAL A 230 5.66 -9.31 -4.77
CA VAL A 230 5.81 -10.59 -4.06
C VAL A 230 4.53 -11.39 -4.24
N VAL A 231 4.68 -12.64 -4.71
CA VAL A 231 3.54 -13.51 -5.01
C VAL A 231 3.48 -14.64 -3.99
N ASN A 232 2.46 -14.58 -3.14
CA ASN A 232 2.22 -15.57 -2.10
C ASN A 232 1.32 -16.69 -2.61
N ILE A 233 1.83 -17.93 -2.56
CA ILE A 233 1.17 -19.14 -3.05
C ILE A 233 0.91 -20.09 -1.89
N SER A 234 -0.22 -20.79 -1.91
CA SER A 234 -0.52 -21.84 -0.94
C SER A 234 -0.02 -23.19 -1.45
N PRO A 235 0.56 -24.05 -0.58
CA PRO A 235 1.01 -25.38 -0.98
C PRO A 235 -0.12 -26.42 -1.05
N LEU A 236 -1.36 -26.06 -0.66
CA LEU A 236 -2.48 -26.99 -0.59
C LEU A 236 -3.03 -27.32 -1.99
N GLU A 237 -3.31 -28.59 -2.23
CA GLU A 237 -3.80 -29.09 -3.54
C GLU A 237 -5.11 -28.43 -3.96
N GLU A 238 -6.03 -28.23 -3.02
CA GLU A 238 -7.31 -27.53 -3.22
C GLU A 238 -7.15 -26.08 -3.70
N HIS A 239 -5.97 -25.48 -3.48
CA HIS A 239 -5.64 -24.12 -3.90
C HIS A 239 -4.86 -24.05 -5.23
N SER A 240 -4.63 -25.19 -5.89
CA SER A 240 -3.83 -25.28 -7.11
C SER A 240 -4.32 -24.35 -8.24
N ALA A 241 -5.63 -24.28 -8.47
CA ALA A 241 -6.22 -23.43 -9.51
C ALA A 241 -5.93 -21.93 -9.29
N GLU A 242 -6.11 -21.45 -8.05
CA GLU A 242 -5.84 -20.06 -7.66
C GLU A 242 -4.34 -19.75 -7.64
N SER A 243 -3.52 -20.73 -7.29
CA SER A 243 -2.06 -20.65 -7.34
C SER A 243 -1.55 -20.48 -8.77
N ILE A 244 -2.07 -21.27 -9.72
CA ILE A 244 -1.76 -21.12 -11.16
C ILE A 244 -2.20 -19.75 -11.67
N CYS A 245 -3.39 -19.26 -11.27
CA CYS A 245 -3.85 -17.93 -11.65
C CYS A 245 -2.90 -16.84 -11.15
N SER A 246 -2.46 -16.94 -9.89
CA SER A 246 -1.51 -15.99 -9.28
C SER A 246 -0.15 -16.00 -9.98
N LEU A 247 0.37 -17.18 -10.32
CA LEU A 247 1.65 -17.33 -11.04
C LEU A 247 1.58 -16.80 -12.48
N ARG A 248 0.49 -17.04 -13.20
CA ARG A 248 0.29 -16.47 -14.55
C ARG A 248 0.23 -14.95 -14.51
N PHE A 249 -0.45 -14.39 -13.52
CA PHE A 249 -0.46 -12.93 -13.32
C PHE A 249 0.96 -12.41 -13.02
N ALA A 250 1.72 -13.08 -12.16
CA ALA A 250 3.11 -12.76 -11.86
C ALA A 250 3.99 -12.75 -13.11
N GLN A 251 3.80 -13.74 -14.00
CA GLN A 251 4.53 -13.84 -15.26
C GLN A 251 4.25 -12.62 -16.15
N THR A 252 3.00 -12.17 -16.25
CA THR A 252 2.64 -10.95 -17.01
C THR A 252 3.25 -9.69 -16.38
N VAL A 253 3.25 -9.57 -15.05
CA VAL A 253 3.91 -8.46 -14.35
C VAL A 253 5.42 -8.48 -14.61
N GLY A 254 6.04 -9.65 -14.61
CA GLY A 254 7.46 -9.84 -14.88
C GLY A 254 7.89 -9.46 -16.30
N SER A 255 6.96 -9.40 -17.26
CA SER A 255 7.23 -8.91 -18.62
C SER A 255 6.98 -7.41 -18.79
N CYS A 256 6.56 -6.69 -17.75
CA CYS A 256 6.40 -5.23 -17.81
C CYS A 256 7.74 -4.51 -17.66
N GLU A 257 8.04 -3.60 -18.58
CA GLU A 257 9.17 -2.68 -18.48
C GLU A 257 8.67 -1.29 -18.10
N LEU A 258 8.92 -0.87 -16.86
CA LEU A 258 8.54 0.47 -16.37
C LEU A 258 9.57 1.56 -16.73
N GLY A 259 10.69 1.18 -17.34
CA GLY A 259 11.82 2.07 -17.63
C GLY A 259 12.75 2.27 -16.45
N LEU A 260 13.70 3.20 -16.60
CA LEU A 260 14.66 3.54 -15.55
C LEU A 260 14.06 4.56 -14.59
N ALA A 261 14.08 4.21 -13.30
CA ALA A 261 13.76 5.17 -12.26
C ALA A 261 14.82 6.29 -12.24
N ARG A 262 14.38 7.55 -12.32
CA ARG A 262 15.19 8.76 -12.27
C ARG A 262 15.12 9.36 -10.87
N ARG A 263 15.98 10.34 -10.64
CA ARG A 263 16.01 11.12 -9.39
C ARG A 263 15.21 12.38 -9.66
N LEU A 264 14.06 12.54 -9.02
CA LEU A 264 13.36 13.81 -9.00
C LEU A 264 14.18 14.80 -8.16
N VAL A 265 14.80 15.76 -8.84
CA VAL A 265 15.44 16.93 -8.20
C VAL A 265 14.47 18.09 -8.40
N PRO A 266 13.83 18.60 -7.33
CA PRO A 266 12.95 19.76 -7.40
C PRO A 266 13.66 21.01 -7.92
#